data_AF-A0A699X0T7-F1
#
_entry.id   AF-A0A699X0T7-F1
#
_cell.length_a   1.000
_cell.length_b   1.000
_cell.length_c   1.000
_cell.angle_alpha   90.00
_cell.angle_beta   90.00
_cell.angle_gamma   90.00
#
_symmetry.space_group_name_H-M   'P 1'
#
loop_
_entity.id
_entity.type
_entity.pdbx_description
1 polymer ?
#
loop_
_entity_poly.entity_id
_entity_poly.type
_entity_poly.pdbx_seq_one_letter_code
_entity_poly.pdbx_strand_id
1 'polypeptide(L)'
;MKDLAAKTIRTPLGPDITFSDDPLRMMRAIRFASQLNFDIEPDTYDAIARNKERIKIVSQERITIELNKIVESPVPSYGFKLLFQTGLLQLIFPKMALLHGVEKVGQHAHKDNFY
;
A
#
# COMPACT_ATOMS: atom_id res chain seq x y z
N MET A 1 8.35 -9.63 20.40
CA MET A 1 9.54 -8.73 20.43
C MET A 1 10.48 -8.91 19.23
N LYS A 2 10.58 -10.07 18.57
CA LYS A 2 11.49 -10.26 17.42
C LYS A 2 11.18 -9.37 16.22
N ASP A 3 9.91 -9.17 15.87
CA ASP A 3 9.54 -8.45 14.63
C ASP A 3 9.72 -6.92 14.73
N LEU A 4 9.58 -6.36 15.93
CA LEU A 4 9.86 -4.94 16.19
C LEU A 4 11.36 -4.64 16.05
N ALA A 5 12.23 -5.57 16.45
CA ALA A 5 13.66 -5.47 16.24
C ALA A 5 14.05 -5.67 14.77
N ALA A 6 13.32 -6.51 14.04
CA ALA A 6 13.51 -6.74 12.61
C ALA A 6 12.85 -5.69 11.69
N LYS A 7 12.09 -4.73 12.27
CA LYS A 7 11.32 -3.72 11.54
C LYS A 7 10.43 -4.33 10.44
N THR A 8 9.75 -5.43 10.78
CA THR A 8 8.92 -6.17 9.82
C THR A 8 7.45 -6.16 10.25
N ILE A 9 6.57 -5.83 9.31
CA ILE A 9 5.12 -5.95 9.44
C ILE A 9 4.71 -7.37 9.05
N ARG A 10 4.17 -8.10 10.03
CA ARG A 10 3.63 -9.46 9.88
C ARG A 10 2.22 -9.52 10.47
N THR A 11 1.33 -10.33 9.88
CA THR A 11 0.01 -10.61 10.47
C THR A 11 0.12 -11.64 11.60
N PRO A 12 -0.66 -11.49 12.69
CA PRO A 12 -0.58 -12.40 13.84
C PRO A 12 -1.12 -13.81 13.53
N LEU A 13 -2.03 -13.92 12.56
CA LEU A 13 -2.56 -15.17 12.01
C LEU A 13 -2.12 -15.30 10.54
N GLY A 14 -2.54 -16.37 9.87
CA GLY A 14 -2.36 -16.51 8.42
C GLY A 14 -2.85 -15.25 7.68
N PRO A 15 -2.04 -14.66 6.80
CA PRO A 15 -2.34 -13.36 6.21
C PRO A 15 -3.61 -13.41 5.35
N ASP A 16 -3.84 -14.50 4.59
CA ASP A 16 -5.07 -14.69 3.81
C ASP A 16 -6.33 -14.73 4.70
N ILE A 17 -6.27 -15.37 5.87
CA ILE A 17 -7.39 -15.41 6.83
C ILE A 17 -7.63 -14.02 7.40
N THR A 18 -6.56 -13.32 7.76
CA THR A 18 -6.61 -11.98 8.34
C THR A 18 -7.24 -10.97 7.38
N PHE A 19 -6.86 -11.02 6.10
CA PHE A 19 -7.43 -10.16 5.06
C PHE A 19 -8.81 -10.60 4.61
N SER A 20 -9.13 -11.89 4.72
CA SER A 20 -10.48 -12.42 4.50
C SER A 20 -11.48 -11.89 5.54
N ASP A 21 -11.06 -11.79 6.79
CA ASP A 21 -11.92 -11.29 7.88
C ASP A 21 -12.14 -9.77 7.80
N ASP A 22 -11.09 -8.97 7.61
CA ASP A 22 -11.20 -7.51 7.38
C ASP A 22 -10.26 -7.06 6.26
N PRO A 23 -10.76 -6.84 5.03
CA PRO A 23 -9.93 -6.43 3.91
C PRO A 23 -9.25 -5.06 4.10
N LEU A 24 -9.75 -4.20 5.00
CA LEU A 24 -9.07 -2.92 5.31
C LEU A 24 -7.68 -3.15 5.93
N ARG A 25 -7.42 -4.33 6.51
CA ARG A 25 -6.11 -4.66 7.10
C ARG A 25 -4.98 -4.64 6.06
N MET A 26 -5.28 -4.85 4.78
CA MET A 26 -4.29 -4.69 3.70
C MET A 26 -3.80 -3.24 3.59
N MET A 27 -4.73 -2.27 3.56
CA MET A 27 -4.40 -0.83 3.57
C MET A 27 -3.63 -0.44 4.83
N ARG A 28 -4.05 -0.98 5.99
CA ARG A 28 -3.38 -0.71 7.27
C ARG A 28 -1.95 -1.24 7.32
N ALA A 29 -1.69 -2.42 6.74
CA ALA A 29 -0.35 -2.99 6.66
C ALA A 29 0.59 -2.04 5.89
N ILE A 30 0.14 -1.55 4.74
CA ILE A 30 0.88 -0.58 3.92
C ILE A 30 1.05 0.76 4.66
N ARG A 31 0.01 1.25 5.35
CA ARG A 31 0.11 2.44 6.20
C ARG A 31 1.18 2.27 7.26
N PHE A 32 1.19 1.17 8.00
CA PHE A 32 2.18 0.95 9.05
C PHE A 32 3.59 0.81 8.49
N ALA A 33 3.76 0.15 7.35
CA ALA A 33 5.04 0.10 6.63
C ALA A 33 5.54 1.51 6.29
N SER A 34 4.65 2.39 5.77
CA SER A 34 4.95 3.78 5.43
C SER A 34 5.23 4.68 6.64
N GLN A 35 4.49 4.51 7.74
CA GLN A 35 4.61 5.34 8.94
C GLN A 35 5.82 4.97 9.79
N LEU A 36 6.11 3.67 9.93
CA LEU A 36 7.19 3.17 10.78
C LEU A 36 8.50 2.98 10.00
N ASN A 37 8.46 3.13 8.66
CA ASN A 37 9.56 2.80 7.76
C ASN A 37 10.01 1.34 7.94
N PHE A 38 9.03 0.44 7.94
CA PHE A 38 9.18 -1.00 8.14
C PHE A 38 8.91 -1.73 6.82
N ASP A 39 9.51 -2.90 6.67
CA ASP A 39 9.26 -3.78 5.54
C ASP A 39 8.06 -4.69 5.82
N ILE A 40 7.32 -5.06 4.78
CA ILE A 40 6.25 -6.06 4.90
C ILE A 40 6.88 -7.44 4.65
N GLU A 41 6.57 -8.41 5.51
CA GLU A 41 7.01 -9.79 5.30
C GLU A 41 6.54 -10.32 3.93
N PRO A 42 7.37 -11.05 3.17
CA PRO A 42 7.03 -11.54 1.83
C PRO A 42 5.67 -12.26 1.75
N ASP A 43 5.40 -13.18 2.67
CA ASP A 43 4.12 -13.92 2.69
C ASP A 43 2.91 -12.99 2.91
N THR A 44 3.08 -12.00 3.78
CA THR A 44 2.05 -10.98 4.04
C THR A 44 1.86 -10.09 2.81
N TYR A 45 2.94 -9.69 2.15
CA TYR A 45 2.91 -8.88 0.94
C TYR A 45 2.20 -9.61 -0.21
N ASP A 46 2.55 -10.88 -0.46
CA ASP A 46 1.92 -11.68 -1.51
C ASP A 46 0.44 -11.93 -1.22
N ALA A 47 0.08 -12.14 0.05
CA ALA A 47 -1.30 -12.26 0.47
C ALA A 47 -2.12 -10.99 0.21
N ILE A 48 -1.52 -9.79 0.35
CA ILE A 48 -2.19 -8.54 -0.04
C ILE A 48 -2.51 -8.58 -1.54
N ALA A 49 -1.54 -8.93 -2.38
CA ALA A 49 -1.73 -8.98 -3.84
C ALA A 49 -2.80 -10.01 -4.25
N ARG A 50 -2.83 -11.19 -3.60
CA ARG A 50 -3.86 -12.23 -3.83
C ARG A 50 -5.26 -11.78 -3.43
N ASN A 51 -5.38 -11.06 -2.30
CA ASN A 51 -6.67 -10.68 -1.72
C ASN A 51 -7.14 -9.28 -2.10
N LYS A 52 -6.37 -8.53 -2.91
CA LYS A 52 -6.65 -7.13 -3.26
C LYS A 52 -8.08 -6.86 -3.72
N GLU A 53 -8.69 -7.78 -4.47
CA GLU A 53 -10.06 -7.63 -4.99
C GLU A 53 -11.10 -7.51 -3.88
N ARG A 54 -10.83 -8.08 -2.70
CA ARG A 54 -11.69 -7.97 -1.53
C ARG A 54 -11.78 -6.54 -0.99
N ILE A 55 -10.87 -5.64 -1.38
CA ILE A 55 -10.96 -4.23 -0.99
C ILE A 55 -12.26 -3.58 -1.47
N LYS A 56 -12.89 -4.10 -2.54
CA LYS A 56 -14.15 -3.60 -3.12
C LYS A 56 -15.34 -3.67 -2.16
N ILE A 57 -15.30 -4.55 -1.15
CA ILE A 57 -16.38 -4.66 -0.16
C ILE A 57 -16.22 -3.67 1.00
N VAL A 58 -15.09 -2.96 1.05
CA VAL A 58 -14.80 -1.98 2.10
C VAL A 58 -15.39 -0.62 1.69
N SER A 59 -16.03 0.07 2.63
CA SER A 59 -16.53 1.42 2.40
C SER A 59 -15.40 2.36 1.96
N GLN A 60 -15.70 3.18 0.94
CA GLN A 60 -14.78 4.16 0.40
C GLN A 60 -14.31 5.18 1.44
N GLU A 61 -15.14 5.52 2.43
CA GLU A 61 -14.74 6.40 3.54
C GLU A 61 -13.57 5.81 4.33
N ARG A 62 -13.66 4.51 4.69
CA ARG A 62 -12.59 3.82 5.43
C ARG A 62 -11.30 3.75 4.61
N ILE A 63 -11.42 3.51 3.30
CA ILE A 63 -10.27 3.51 2.38
C ILE A 63 -9.62 4.89 2.33
N THR A 64 -10.40 5.95 2.18
CA THR A 64 -9.91 7.34 2.13
C THR A 64 -9.21 7.74 3.43
N ILE A 65 -9.75 7.36 4.59
CA ILE A 65 -9.11 7.61 5.89
C ILE A 65 -7.72 6.96 5.95
N GLU A 66 -7.59 5.70 5.50
CA GLU A 66 -6.31 5.00 5.49
C GLU A 66 -5.34 5.60 4.46
N LEU A 67 -5.83 5.98 3.27
CA LEU A 67 -5.02 6.63 2.25
C LEU A 67 -4.49 7.98 2.72
N ASN A 68 -5.31 8.82 3.35
CA ASN A 68 -4.88 10.10 3.91
C ASN A 68 -3.76 9.91 4.94
N LYS A 69 -3.86 8.90 5.80
CA LYS A 69 -2.80 8.57 6.76
C LYS A 69 -1.51 8.07 6.12
N ILE A 70 -1.57 7.45 4.94
CA ILE A 70 -0.39 7.12 4.14
C ILE A 70 0.24 8.41 3.58
N VAL A 71 -0.59 9.32 3.06
CA VAL A 71 -0.14 10.63 2.55
C VAL A 71 0.50 11.48 3.66
N GLU A 72 0.00 11.40 4.88
CA GLU A 72 0.55 12.09 6.06
C GLU A 72 1.80 11.41 6.66
N SER A 73 2.21 10.24 6.14
CA SER A 73 3.38 9.54 6.66
C SER A 73 4.70 10.26 6.31
N PRO A 74 5.81 10.00 7.03
CA PRO A 74 7.08 10.64 6.74
C PRO A 74 7.60 10.39 5.32
N VAL A 75 7.28 9.22 4.74
CA VAL A 75 7.69 8.85 3.38
C VAL A 75 6.48 8.30 2.60
N PRO A 76 5.58 9.17 2.12
CA PRO A 76 4.37 8.73 1.42
C PRO A 76 4.65 7.96 0.14
N SER A 77 5.75 8.30 -0.55
CA SER A 77 6.19 7.64 -1.78
C SER A 77 6.39 6.14 -1.60
N TYR A 78 6.86 5.71 -0.43
CA TYR A 78 7.01 4.29 -0.11
C TYR A 78 5.66 3.59 -0.01
N GLY A 79 4.70 4.19 0.71
CA GLY A 79 3.33 3.68 0.78
C GLY A 79 2.65 3.59 -0.60
N PHE A 80 2.79 4.62 -1.44
CA PHE A 80 2.24 4.60 -2.80
C PHE A 80 2.90 3.55 -3.70
N LYS A 81 4.21 3.33 -3.56
CA LYS A 81 4.92 2.25 -4.26
C LYS A 81 4.35 0.89 -3.89
N LEU A 82 4.15 0.61 -2.60
CA LEU A 82 3.54 -0.63 -2.13
C LEU A 82 2.09 -0.79 -2.63
N LEU A 83 1.27 0.27 -2.57
CA LEU A 83 -0.09 0.26 -3.11
C LEU A 83 -0.11 -0.08 -4.60
N PHE A 84 0.82 0.48 -5.38
CA PHE A 84 0.92 0.24 -6.81
C PHE A 84 1.36 -1.20 -7.11
N GLN A 85 2.43 -1.67 -6.47
CA GLN A 85 3.00 -2.99 -6.72
C GLN A 85 2.08 -4.13 -6.26
N THR A 86 1.31 -3.93 -5.19
CA THR A 86 0.29 -4.89 -4.73
C THR A 86 -0.97 -4.90 -5.59
N GLY A 87 -1.15 -3.93 -6.49
CA GLY A 87 -2.36 -3.83 -7.31
C GLY A 87 -3.53 -3.14 -6.61
N LEU A 88 -3.37 -2.69 -5.36
CA LEU A 88 -4.43 -2.00 -4.61
C LEU A 88 -4.71 -0.62 -5.16
N LEU A 89 -3.68 0.11 -5.60
CA LEU A 89 -3.83 1.48 -6.12
C LEU A 89 -4.81 1.55 -7.30
N GLN A 90 -4.76 0.55 -8.17
CA GLN A 90 -5.60 0.41 -9.36
C GLN A 90 -7.08 0.22 -8.98
N LEU A 91 -7.35 -0.37 -7.82
CA LEU A 91 -8.71 -0.62 -7.33
C LEU A 91 -9.27 0.56 -6.55
N ILE A 92 -8.46 1.19 -5.69
CA ILE A 92 -8.91 2.28 -4.81
C ILE A 92 -8.87 3.65 -5.49
N PHE A 93 -7.90 3.87 -6.38
CA PHE A 93 -7.70 5.13 -7.07
C PHE A 93 -7.19 4.92 -8.51
N PRO A 94 -8.03 4.35 -9.40
CA PRO A 94 -7.64 3.99 -10.77
C PRO A 94 -7.06 5.16 -11.56
N LYS A 95 -7.61 6.37 -11.41
CA LYS A 95 -7.11 7.57 -12.08
C LYS A 95 -5.66 7.90 -11.73
N MET A 96 -5.24 7.65 -10.49
CA MET A 96 -3.86 7.89 -10.06
C MET A 96 -2.93 6.80 -10.58
N ALA A 97 -3.39 5.54 -10.62
CA ALA A 97 -2.61 4.46 -11.22
C ALA A 97 -2.34 4.69 -12.72
N LEU A 98 -3.27 5.33 -13.44
CA LEU A 98 -3.08 5.70 -14.87
C LEU A 98 -2.03 6.79 -15.10
N LEU A 99 -1.68 7.58 -14.08
CA LEU A 99 -0.61 8.57 -14.18
C LEU A 99 0.79 7.91 -14.20
N HIS A 100 0.88 6.67 -13.73
CA HIS A 100 2.11 5.91 -13.73
C HIS A 100 2.37 5.35 -15.14
N GLY A 101 3.18 6.06 -15.93
CA GLY A 101 3.49 5.69 -17.32
C GLY A 101 2.98 6.68 -18.37
N VAL A 102 2.44 7.83 -17.97
CA VAL A 102 2.29 8.95 -18.92
C VAL A 102 3.69 9.48 -19.21
N GLU A 103 4.26 9.03 -20.33
CA GLU A 103 5.46 9.62 -20.90
C GLU A 103 5.27 11.13 -20.99
N LYS A 104 6.25 11.88 -20.46
CA LYS A 104 6.32 13.33 -20.54
C LYS A 104 6.12 13.76 -21.99
N VAL A 105 4.96 14.31 -22.33
CA VAL A 105 4.81 15.11 -23.55
C VAL A 105 5.41 16.49 -23.27
N GLY A 106 6.72 16.65 -23.48
CA GLY A 106 7.39 17.96 -23.41
C GLY A 106 8.90 17.92 -23.13
N GLN A 107 9.67 18.69 -23.92
CA GLN A 107 11.15 18.75 -23.97
C GLN A 107 11.88 19.32 -22.73
N HIS A 108 11.28 19.37 -21.53
CA HIS A 108 11.96 19.95 -20.37
C HIS A 108 12.10 18.93 -19.25
N ALA A 109 13.33 18.41 -19.14
CA ALA A 109 13.77 17.49 -18.12
C ALA A 109 13.64 18.12 -16.72
N HIS A 110 12.72 17.60 -15.91
CA HIS A 110 12.74 17.72 -14.47
C HIS A 110 12.92 16.32 -13.85
N LYS A 111 13.92 16.20 -12.97
CA LYS A 111 14.39 14.98 -12.30
C LYS A 111 13.25 14.17 -11.69
N ASP A 112 13.37 12.85 -11.78
CA ASP A 112 12.42 11.88 -11.26
C ASP A 112 12.22 12.01 -9.75
N ASN A 113 10.97 12.20 -9.32
CA ASN A 113 10.57 12.26 -7.90
C ASN A 113 10.45 10.87 -7.24
N PHE A 114 11.06 9.83 -7.83
CA PHE A 114 11.00 8.45 -7.34
C PHE A 114 12.33 7.92 -6.80
N TYR A 115 13.37 8.76 -6.73
CA TYR A 115 14.67 8.45 -6.11
C TYR A 115 15.10 9.55 -5.14
#